data_AF-A0A327LTY6-F1
#
_entry.id   AF-A0A327LTY6-F1
#
_cell.length_a   1.000
_cell.length_b   1.000
_cell.length_c   1.000
_cell.angle_alpha   90.00
_cell.angle_beta   90.00
_cell.angle_gamma   90.00
#
_symmetry.space_group_name_H-M   'P 1'
#
loop_
_entity.id
_entity.type
_entity.pdbx_description
1 polymer ?
#
loop_
_entity_poly.entity_id
_entity_poly.type
_entity_poly.pdbx_seq_one_letter_code
_entity_poly.pdbx_strand_id
1 'polypeptide(L)'
;MRNAALMLGIIGGLIAMVVGFFSYGWTEVTARHAELTEVFGAVENVELIRAASFVAPVLAIAGGAMAKVRALWGGICMLVAGGLMYYAFGFGVFTMFPIGFCVLGGILALAAGRPDEPKSHF
;
A
#
# COMPACT_ATOMS: atom_id res chain seq x y z
N MET A 1 -17.22 10.29 2.73
CA MET A 1 -16.52 9.06 2.31
C MET A 1 -15.31 9.33 1.42
N ARG A 2 -15.42 10.07 0.31
CA ARG A 2 -14.30 10.32 -0.62
C ARG A 2 -13.07 11.01 0.00
N ASN A 3 -13.26 12.06 0.80
CA ASN A 3 -12.16 12.71 1.53
C ASN A 3 -11.45 11.76 2.50
N ALA A 4 -12.22 10.92 3.20
CA ALA A 4 -11.66 9.90 4.09
C ALA A 4 -10.85 8.87 3.29
N ALA A 5 -11.40 8.36 2.18
CA ALA A 5 -10.69 7.44 1.29
C ALA A 5 -9.38 8.03 0.74
N LEU A 6 -9.39 9.31 0.33
CA LEU A 6 -8.17 10.02 -0.08
C LEU A 6 -7.13 10.04 1.04
N MET A 7 -7.51 10.49 2.23
CA MET A 7 -6.58 10.61 3.36
C MET A 7 -6.02 9.25 3.78
N LEU A 8 -6.89 8.23 3.84
CA LEU A 8 -6.48 6.87 4.18
C LEU A 8 -5.54 6.27 3.13
N GLY A 9 -5.82 6.46 1.83
CA GLY A 9 -4.93 5.99 0.76
C GLY A 9 -3.55 6.66 0.79
N ILE A 10 -3.49 7.98 1.01
CA ILE A 10 -2.22 8.72 1.10
C ILE A 10 -1.43 8.32 2.35
N ILE A 11 -2.04 8.33 3.54
CA ILE A 11 -1.35 7.97 4.78
C ILE A 11 -0.92 6.50 4.75
N GLY A 12 -1.82 5.61 4.34
CA GLY A 12 -1.52 4.19 4.19
C GLY A 12 -0.41 3.93 3.19
N GLY A 13 -0.42 4.61 2.05
CA GLY A 13 0.63 4.50 1.04
C GLY A 13 1.99 5.05 1.47
N LEU A 14 2.03 6.16 2.22
CA LEU A 14 3.29 6.68 2.76
C LEU A 14 3.89 5.75 3.82
N ILE A 15 3.08 5.19 4.71
CA ILE A 15 3.56 4.20 5.70
C ILE A 15 4.03 2.93 4.97
N ALA A 16 3.26 2.45 3.99
CA ALA A 16 3.65 1.31 3.15
C ALA A 16 4.98 1.54 2.42
N MET A 17 5.26 2.78 2.01
CA MET A 17 6.51 3.14 1.35
C MET A 17 7.70 3.00 2.30
N VAL A 18 7.55 3.46 3.54
CA VAL A 18 8.56 3.28 4.59
C VAL A 18 8.82 1.80 4.82
N VAL A 19 7.76 1.00 5.00
CA VAL A 19 7.88 -0.46 5.15
C VAL A 19 8.59 -1.07 3.94
N GLY A 20 8.20 -0.69 2.72
CA GLY A 20 8.79 -1.17 1.49
C GLY A 20 10.28 -0.86 1.37
N PHE A 21 10.73 0.34 1.76
CA PHE A 21 12.15 0.67 1.78
C PHE A 21 12.94 -0.25 2.71
N PHE A 22 12.45 -0.50 3.92
CA PHE A 22 13.12 -1.39 4.87
C PHE A 22 13.08 -2.86 4.41
N SER A 23 11.94 -3.33 3.89
CA SER A 23 11.79 -4.69 3.40
C SER A 23 12.67 -4.97 2.18
N TYR A 24 12.68 -4.08 1.18
CA TYR A 24 13.58 -4.19 0.03
C TYR A 24 15.04 -4.11 0.50
N GLY A 25 15.38 -3.12 1.32
CA GLY A 25 16.73 -2.93 1.85
C GLY A 25 17.24 -4.16 2.59
N TRP A 26 16.40 -4.81 3.39
CA TRP A 26 16.75 -6.05 4.08
C TRP A 26 17.14 -7.15 3.10
N THR A 27 16.38 -7.35 2.02
CA THR A 27 16.73 -8.35 0.99
C THR A 27 18.08 -8.07 0.33
N GLU A 28 18.45 -6.79 0.17
CA GLU A 28 19.73 -6.42 -0.42
C GLU A 28 20.89 -6.63 0.56
N VAL A 29 20.67 -6.34 1.85
CA VAL A 29 21.66 -6.55 2.90
C VAL A 29 21.95 -8.04 3.07
N THR A 30 20.91 -8.88 3.16
CA THR A 30 21.07 -10.34 3.32
C THR A 30 21.69 -11.00 2.08
N ALA A 31 21.41 -10.47 0.88
CA ALA A 31 22.06 -10.95 -0.35
C ALA A 31 23.57 -10.67 -0.39
N ARG A 32 24.04 -9.63 0.31
CA ARG A 32 25.45 -9.25 0.36
C ARG A 32 26.21 -9.83 1.56
N HIS A 33 25.50 -10.27 2.61
CA HIS A 33 26.09 -10.76 3.85
C HIS A 33 25.54 -12.14 4.20
N ALA A 34 26.29 -13.19 3.82
CA ALA A 34 25.91 -14.58 4.07
C ALA A 34 25.74 -14.91 5.56
N GLU A 35 26.56 -14.30 6.42
CA GLU A 35 26.49 -14.42 7.88
C GLU A 35 25.12 -14.04 8.46
N LEU A 36 24.43 -13.04 7.89
CA LEU A 36 23.10 -12.63 8.34
C LEU A 36 22.04 -13.67 7.96
N THR A 37 22.23 -14.32 6.81
CA THR A 37 21.34 -15.39 6.33
C THR A 37 21.47 -16.64 7.22
N GLU A 38 22.67 -16.95 7.70
CA GLU A 38 22.90 -18.06 8.63
C GLU A 38 22.25 -17.84 10.00
N VAL A 39 22.27 -16.60 10.51
CA VAL A 39 21.73 -16.26 11.83
C VAL A 39 20.21 -16.06 11.82
N PHE A 40 19.69 -15.35 10.82
CA PHE A 40 18.27 -14.95 10.77
C PHE A 40 17.42 -15.78 9.80
N GLY A 41 18.05 -16.68 9.05
CA GLY A 41 17.40 -17.45 7.99
C GLY A 41 17.35 -16.70 6.66
N ALA A 42 17.11 -17.46 5.58
CA ALA A 42 16.95 -16.91 4.25
C ALA A 42 15.60 -16.21 4.10
N VAL A 43 15.61 -15.07 3.41
CA VAL A 43 14.39 -14.37 3.03
C VAL A 43 13.72 -15.16 1.90
N GLU A 44 12.51 -15.65 2.16
CA GLU A 44 11.71 -16.36 1.15
C GLU A 44 11.08 -15.38 0.15
N ASN A 45 10.97 -15.79 -1.11
CA ASN A 45 10.27 -15.05 -2.17
C ASN A 45 10.75 -13.58 -2.32
N VAL A 46 12.07 -13.40 -2.45
CA VAL A 46 12.71 -12.07 -2.58
C VAL A 46 12.09 -11.21 -3.67
N GLU A 47 11.76 -11.78 -4.83
CA GLU A 47 11.15 -11.05 -5.95
C GLU A 47 9.78 -10.48 -5.58
N LEU A 48 8.94 -11.27 -4.88
CA LEU A 48 7.63 -10.82 -4.40
C LEU A 48 7.79 -9.67 -3.41
N ILE A 49 8.69 -9.81 -2.43
CA ILE A 49 8.96 -8.77 -1.42
C ILE A 49 9.39 -7.47 -2.10
N ARG A 50 10.33 -7.55 -3.05
CA ARG A 50 10.84 -6.38 -3.78
C ARG A 50 9.75 -5.73 -4.64
N ALA A 51 8.97 -6.51 -5.36
CA ALA A 51 7.86 -6.02 -6.17
C ALA A 51 6.79 -5.35 -5.31
N ALA A 52 6.35 -6.01 -4.23
CA ALA A 52 5.35 -5.48 -3.31
C ALA A 52 5.82 -4.20 -2.60
N SER A 53 7.10 -4.14 -2.24
CA SER A 53 7.73 -2.98 -1.58
C SER A 53 7.62 -1.69 -2.41
N PHE A 54 7.56 -1.82 -3.73
CA PHE A 54 7.40 -0.69 -4.64
C PHE A 54 5.94 -0.50 -5.09
N VAL A 55 5.30 -1.58 -5.56
CA VAL A 55 3.99 -1.50 -6.22
C VAL A 55 2.89 -1.14 -5.23
N ALA A 56 2.89 -1.72 -4.02
CA ALA A 56 1.84 -1.47 -3.04
C ALA A 56 1.73 0.01 -2.63
N PRO A 57 2.80 0.70 -2.19
CA PRO A 57 2.70 2.11 -1.82
C PRO A 57 2.30 3.00 -3.00
N VAL A 58 2.79 2.72 -4.21
CA VAL A 58 2.41 3.47 -5.41
C VAL A 58 0.91 3.34 -5.69
N LEU A 59 0.37 2.12 -5.64
CA LEU A 59 -1.06 1.88 -5.83
C LEU A 59 -1.92 2.53 -4.75
N ALA A 60 -1.48 2.52 -3.50
CA ALA A 60 -2.20 3.16 -2.40
C ALA A 60 -2.27 4.69 -2.56
N ILE A 61 -1.14 5.34 -2.84
CA ILE A 61 -1.08 6.80 -3.01
C ILE A 61 -1.88 7.22 -4.25
N ALA A 62 -1.68 6.55 -5.39
CA ALA A 62 -2.42 6.83 -6.61
C ALA A 62 -3.91 6.58 -6.40
N GLY A 63 -4.27 5.49 -5.73
CA GLY A 63 -5.65 5.12 -5.43
C GLY A 63 -6.36 6.16 -4.55
N GLY A 64 -5.69 6.62 -3.49
CA GLY A 64 -6.17 7.69 -2.63
C GLY A 64 -6.34 9.02 -3.38
N ALA A 65 -5.34 9.41 -4.18
CA ALA A 65 -5.39 10.64 -4.98
C ALA A 65 -6.54 10.62 -6.00
N MET A 66 -6.84 9.46 -6.59
CA MET A 66 -7.94 9.28 -7.54
C MET A 66 -9.32 9.17 -6.87
N ALA A 67 -9.42 8.99 -5.55
CA ALA A 67 -10.69 8.64 -4.88
C ALA A 67 -11.84 9.64 -5.10
N LYS A 68 -11.55 10.91 -5.38
CA LYS A 68 -12.58 11.95 -5.67
C LYS A 68 -13.09 11.91 -7.11
N VAL A 69 -12.19 11.68 -8.06
CA VAL A 69 -12.43 11.85 -9.50
C VAL A 69 -12.73 10.51 -10.19
N ARG A 70 -12.15 9.41 -9.70
CA ARG A 70 -12.31 8.05 -10.24
C ARG A 70 -12.43 7.04 -9.09
N ALA A 71 -13.47 7.18 -8.28
CA ALA A 71 -13.67 6.43 -7.04
C ALA A 71 -13.59 4.90 -7.20
N LEU A 72 -14.13 4.34 -8.29
CA LEU A 72 -14.04 2.90 -8.60
C LEU A 72 -12.58 2.43 -8.73
N TRP A 73 -11.82 3.07 -9.61
CA TRP A 73 -10.42 2.72 -9.84
C TRP A 73 -9.56 3.01 -8.62
N GLY A 74 -9.79 4.16 -7.97
CA GLY A 74 -9.11 4.50 -6.73
C GLY A 74 -9.33 3.45 -5.63
N GLY A 75 -10.57 3.00 -5.48
CA GLY A 75 -10.94 1.94 -4.54
C GLY A 75 -10.27 0.61 -4.84
N ILE A 76 -10.30 0.17 -6.11
CA ILE A 76 -9.63 -1.07 -6.56
C ILE A 76 -8.12 -0.99 -6.31
N CYS A 77 -7.46 0.11 -6.68
CA CYS A 77 -6.03 0.29 -6.45
C CYS A 77 -5.66 0.17 -4.96
N MET A 78 -6.43 0.79 -4.06
CA MET A 78 -6.18 0.70 -2.62
C MET A 78 -6.43 -0.71 -2.08
N LEU A 79 -7.45 -1.43 -2.55
CA LEU A 79 -7.69 -2.81 -2.14
C LEU A 79 -6.59 -3.75 -2.62
N VAL A 80 -6.13 -3.58 -3.87
CA VAL A 80 -4.98 -4.34 -4.39
C VAL A 80 -3.72 -4.02 -3.60
N ALA A 81 -3.48 -2.75 -3.24
CA ALA A 81 -2.35 -2.37 -2.40
C ALA A 81 -2.41 -3.05 -1.02
N GLY A 82 -3.57 -3.00 -0.35
CA GLY A 82 -3.79 -3.66 0.94
C GLY A 82 -3.61 -5.18 0.87
N GLY A 83 -4.19 -5.81 -0.14
CA GLY A 83 -4.05 -7.24 -0.39
C GLY A 83 -2.62 -7.65 -0.70
N LEU A 84 -1.90 -6.87 -1.50
CA LEU A 84 -0.49 -7.13 -1.85
C LEU A 84 0.41 -7.01 -0.64
N MET A 85 0.21 -6.01 0.23
CA MET A 85 0.94 -5.89 1.50
C MET A 85 0.67 -7.08 2.42
N TYR A 86 -0.60 -7.47 2.58
CA TYR A 86 -0.94 -8.62 3.39
C TYR A 86 -0.30 -9.91 2.85
N TYR A 87 -0.31 -10.09 1.52
CA TYR A 87 0.24 -11.28 0.87
C TYR A 87 1.77 -11.34 0.96
N ALA A 88 2.47 -10.22 0.75
CA ALA A 88 3.93 -10.19 0.73
C ALA A 88 4.57 -10.07 2.12
N PHE A 89 3.93 -9.38 3.05
CA PHE A 89 4.52 -9.04 4.35
C PHE A 89 3.75 -9.61 5.55
N GLY A 90 2.55 -10.14 5.33
CA GLY A 90 1.65 -10.53 6.41
C GLY A 90 1.04 -9.34 7.16
N PHE A 91 0.27 -9.67 8.20
CA PHE A 91 -0.32 -8.69 9.10
C PHE A 91 0.48 -8.62 10.41
N GLY A 92 1.19 -7.52 10.61
CA GLY A 92 2.02 -7.29 11.80
C GLY A 92 2.05 -5.81 12.19
N VAL A 93 2.84 -5.46 13.21
CA VAL A 93 2.85 -4.12 13.80
C VAL A 93 3.16 -3.02 12.78
N PHE A 94 4.07 -3.27 11.85
CA PHE A 94 4.45 -2.29 10.83
C PHE A 94 3.49 -2.24 9.64
N THR A 95 2.75 -3.33 9.37
CA THR A 95 1.87 -3.45 8.19
C THR A 95 0.39 -3.30 8.51
N MET A 96 -0.03 -3.44 9.77
CA MET A 96 -1.45 -3.41 10.14
C MET A 96 -2.14 -2.09 9.81
N PHE A 97 -1.47 -0.96 10.07
CA PHE A 97 -2.00 0.36 9.75
C PHE A 97 -2.07 0.63 8.24
N PRO A 98 -0.98 0.46 7.45
CA PRO A 98 -1.08 0.69 6.01
C PRO A 98 -2.06 -0.28 5.33
N ILE A 99 -2.13 -1.55 5.75
CA ILE A 99 -3.15 -2.50 5.27
C ILE A 99 -4.55 -2.00 5.64
N GLY A 100 -4.80 -1.69 6.91
CA GLY A 100 -6.09 -1.24 7.39
C GLY A 100 -6.57 0.03 6.69
N PHE A 101 -5.68 1.02 6.51
CA PHE A 101 -6.00 2.27 5.83
C PHE A 101 -6.29 2.06 4.34
N CYS A 102 -5.49 1.24 3.65
CA CYS A 102 -5.74 0.96 2.24
C CYS A 102 -7.04 0.15 2.05
N VAL A 103 -7.29 -0.85 2.87
CA VAL A 103 -8.51 -1.66 2.76
C VAL A 103 -9.74 -0.83 3.08
N LEU A 104 -9.75 -0.10 4.21
CA LEU A 104 -10.87 0.75 4.58
C LEU A 104 -11.07 1.89 3.59
N GLY A 105 -9.98 2.56 3.17
CA GLY A 105 -10.02 3.59 2.15
C GLY A 105 -10.55 3.09 0.81
N GLY A 106 -10.15 1.88 0.42
CA GLY A 106 -10.65 1.14 -0.73
C GLY A 106 -12.15 0.92 -0.68
N ILE A 107 -12.64 0.35 0.42
CA ILE A 107 -14.09 0.11 0.65
C ILE A 107 -14.85 1.43 0.61
N LEU A 108 -14.36 2.48 1.29
CA LEU A 108 -15.01 3.79 1.32
C LEU A 108 -15.05 4.48 -0.04
N ALA A 109 -14.01 4.31 -0.88
CA ALA A 109 -14.00 4.81 -2.24
C ALA A 109 -15.02 4.09 -3.11
N LEU A 110 -15.09 2.75 -3.04
CA LEU A 110 -16.09 1.97 -3.78
C LEU A 110 -17.51 2.31 -3.32
N ALA A 111 -17.74 2.42 -2.01
CA ALA A 111 -19.04 2.77 -1.43
C ALA A 111 -19.47 4.21 -1.75
N ALA A 112 -18.53 5.11 -2.03
CA ALA A 112 -18.86 6.48 -2.41
C ALA A 112 -19.51 6.59 -3.81
N GLY A 113 -19.45 5.55 -4.65
CA GLY A 113 -20.18 5.49 -5.92
C GLY A 113 -19.72 6.55 -6.93
N ARG A 114 -20.67 7.32 -7.51
CA ARG A 114 -20.38 8.31 -8.57
C ARG A 114 -19.31 9.31 -8.11
N PRO A 115 -18.30 9.64 -8.94
CA PRO A 115 -17.31 10.66 -8.62
C PRO A 115 -17.94 12.03 -8.37
N ASP A 116 -17.22 12.90 -7.65
CA ASP A 116 -17.65 14.29 -7.49
C ASP A 116 -17.65 15.01 -8.85
N GLU A 117 -18.77 15.64 -9.19
CA GLU A 117 -18.81 16.56 -10.32
C GLU A 117 -18.04 17.84 -9.95
N PRO A 118 -17.10 18.30 -10.80
CA PRO A 118 -16.44 19.57 -10.57
C PRO A 118 -17.48 20.70 -10.69
N LYS A 119 -17.90 21.23 -9.54
CA LYS A 119 -18.67 22.48 -9.49
C LYS A 119 -17.69 23.63 -9.43
N SER A 120 -17.76 24.54 -10.40
CA SER A 120 -17.00 25.79 -10.30
C SER A 120 -17.54 26.57 -9.12
N HIS A 121 -16.66 26.91 -8.18
CA HIS A 121 -17.02 27.81 -7.09
C HIS A 121 -16.78 29.28 -7.45
N PHE A 122 -16.16 29.54 -8.62
CA PHE A 122 -16.01 30.83 -9.30
C PHE A 122 -15.86 30.57 -10.79
#